data_AF-A0A2V5KBZ8-F1
#
_entry.id   AF-A0A2V5KBZ8-F1
#
_cell.length_a   1.000
_cell.length_b   1.000
_cell.length_c   1.000
_cell.angle_alpha   90.00
_cell.angle_beta   90.00
_cell.angle_gamma   90.00
#
_symmetry.space_group_name_H-M   'P 1'
#
loop_
_entity.id
_entity.type
_entity.pdbx_description
1 polymer ?
#
loop_
_entity_poly.entity_id
_entity_poly.type
_entity_poly.pdbx_seq_one_letter_code
_entity_poly.pdbx_strand_id
1 'polypeptide(L)'
;WHDAFFKDDPNHNGIYNGINLAGLDIARLYLALRRNPSLTIPQFLQGEETFYKVSLPKSSHFELPKDYPWMLASSRGNEKSSWEVSFARSGLPLKIEPSDKHVTQPELSYVEKSAIDYSYLTRDEISGRSSSAHLTEYGKQLMRLLTYPD
;
A
#
# COMPACT_ATOMS: atom_id res chain seq x y z
N TRP A 1 5.62 6.37 14.71
CA TRP A 1 4.33 6.42 13.98
C TRP A 1 3.15 6.28 14.94
N HIS A 2 3.00 5.16 15.67
CA HIS A 2 1.84 4.94 16.55
C HIS A 2 1.60 6.08 17.53
N ASP A 3 2.61 6.43 18.33
CA ASP A 3 2.53 7.53 19.32
C ASP A 3 2.16 8.89 18.71
N ALA A 4 2.45 9.10 17.42
CA ALA A 4 2.11 10.34 16.73
C ALA A 4 0.62 10.42 16.34
N PHE A 5 -0.03 9.27 16.08
CA PHE A 5 -1.39 9.19 15.54
C PHE A 5 -2.43 8.60 16.52
N PHE A 6 -1.98 7.86 17.54
CA PHE A 6 -2.80 7.20 18.56
C PHE A 6 -2.36 7.70 19.94
N LYS A 7 -2.67 8.96 20.26
CA LYS A 7 -2.20 9.62 21.49
C LYS A 7 -2.80 9.05 22.76
N ASP A 8 -4.05 8.60 22.68
CA ASP A 8 -4.84 8.11 23.82
C ASP A 8 -4.90 6.58 23.89
N ASP A 9 -4.21 5.89 22.97
CA ASP A 9 -4.15 4.43 22.89
C ASP A 9 -2.67 4.00 22.82
N PRO A 10 -2.10 3.46 23.90
CA PRO A 10 -0.69 3.08 23.93
C PRO A 10 -0.44 1.83 23.07
N ASN A 11 0.71 1.79 22.38
CA ASN A 11 1.09 0.63 21.57
C ASN A 11 1.51 -0.58 22.44
N HIS A 12 0.54 -1.33 22.95
CA HIS A 12 0.76 -2.49 23.83
C HIS A 12 1.63 -3.60 23.20
N ASN A 13 1.65 -3.69 21.88
CA ASN A 13 2.28 -4.78 21.13
C ASN A 13 3.57 -4.35 20.39
N GLY A 14 4.01 -3.10 20.53
CA GLY A 14 5.23 -2.59 19.92
C GLY A 14 5.26 -2.81 18.39
N ILE A 15 6.35 -3.42 17.91
CA ILE A 15 6.53 -3.76 16.47
C ILE A 15 5.62 -4.90 15.98
N TYR A 16 4.88 -5.56 16.88
CA TYR A 16 3.99 -6.68 16.59
C TYR A 16 2.51 -6.30 16.68
N ASN A 17 2.17 -5.01 16.64
CA ASN A 17 0.80 -4.54 16.81
C ASN A 17 -0.15 -4.85 15.65
N GLY A 18 0.40 -5.24 14.50
CA GLY A 18 -0.37 -5.70 13.35
C GLY A 18 -1.24 -4.64 12.67
N ILE A 19 -1.10 -3.35 13.00
CA ILE A 19 -1.95 -2.29 12.44
C ILE A 19 -1.77 -2.13 10.92
N ASN A 20 -0.60 -2.53 10.43
CA ASN A 20 -0.21 -2.54 9.03
C ASN A 20 -0.38 -3.90 8.35
N LEU A 21 -1.06 -4.85 9.00
CA LEU A 21 -1.42 -6.12 8.38
C LEU A 21 -2.53 -5.86 7.35
N ALA A 22 -2.13 -5.39 6.19
CA ALA A 22 -2.93 -5.48 4.97
C ALA A 22 -2.69 -6.85 4.35
N GLY A 23 -3.79 -7.56 4.08
CA GLY A 23 -3.78 -9.01 3.97
C GLY A 23 -3.37 -9.52 2.59
N LEU A 24 -2.37 -10.41 2.59
CA LEU A 24 -2.25 -11.47 1.59
C LEU A 24 -3.37 -12.48 1.83
N ASP A 25 -4.08 -12.91 0.78
CA ASP A 25 -5.05 -13.99 0.90
C ASP A 25 -4.33 -15.32 1.13
N ILE A 26 -4.07 -15.63 2.40
CA ILE A 26 -3.34 -16.81 2.84
C ILE A 26 -4.07 -18.10 2.46
N ALA A 27 -5.41 -18.10 2.49
CA ALA A 27 -6.19 -19.27 2.10
C ALA A 27 -6.00 -19.56 0.59
N ARG A 28 -6.10 -18.53 -0.27
CA ARG A 28 -5.83 -18.65 -1.70
C ARG A 28 -4.39 -19.06 -1.97
N LEU A 29 -3.43 -18.52 -1.21
CA LEU A 29 -2.03 -18.90 -1.31
C LEU A 29 -1.81 -20.39 -1.02
N TYR A 30 -2.37 -20.92 0.07
CA TYR A 30 -2.23 -22.34 0.41
C TYR A 30 -2.86 -23.26 -0.63
N LEU A 31 -4.03 -22.89 -1.18
CA LEU A 31 -4.66 -23.64 -2.26
C LEU A 31 -3.80 -23.62 -3.54
N ALA A 32 -3.16 -22.49 -3.85
CA ALA A 32 -2.25 -22.37 -4.98
C ALA A 32 -0.95 -23.18 -4.77
N LEU A 33 -0.35 -23.12 -3.58
CA LEU A 33 0.81 -23.91 -3.19
C LEU A 33 0.55 -25.41 -3.26
N ARG A 34 -0.66 -25.86 -2.91
CA ARG A 34 -1.03 -27.28 -3.04
C ARG A 34 -1.00 -27.76 -4.50
N ARG A 35 -1.30 -26.88 -5.46
CA ARG A 35 -1.27 -27.19 -6.91
C ARG A 35 0.14 -27.04 -7.48
N ASN A 36 0.89 -26.05 -6.98
CA ASN A 36 2.27 -25.78 -7.36
C ASN A 36 3.12 -25.49 -6.12
N PRO A 37 3.77 -26.51 -5.52
CA PRO A 37 4.56 -26.33 -4.30
C PRO A 37 5.79 -25.42 -4.43
N SER A 38 6.25 -25.12 -5.65
CA SER A 38 7.37 -24.20 -5.91
C SER A 38 6.91 -22.76 -6.17
N LEU A 39 5.61 -22.46 -6.06
CA LEU A 39 5.08 -21.11 -6.25
C LEU A 39 5.69 -20.14 -5.24
N THR A 40 6.25 -19.05 -5.75
CA THR A 40 6.80 -17.96 -4.93
C THR A 40 5.77 -16.85 -4.70
N ILE A 41 5.98 -16.01 -3.68
CA ILE A 41 5.11 -14.86 -3.41
C ILE A 41 5.01 -13.90 -4.61
N PRO A 42 6.12 -13.50 -5.27
CA PRO A 42 6.03 -12.66 -6.47
C PRO A 42 5.18 -13.27 -7.58
N GLN A 43 5.32 -14.58 -7.82
CA GLN A 43 4.50 -15.28 -8.82
C GLN A 43 3.02 -15.34 -8.43
N PHE A 44 2.72 -15.53 -7.14
CA PHE A 44 1.35 -15.54 -6.64
C PHE A 44 0.66 -14.18 -6.78
N LEU A 45 1.41 -13.09 -6.60
CA LEU A 45 0.94 -11.72 -6.65
C LEU A 45 0.93 -11.11 -8.06
N GLN A 46 1.65 -11.69 -9.02
CA GLN A 46 1.74 -11.17 -10.39
C GLN A 46 0.38 -11.00 -11.08
N GLY A 47 -0.62 -11.81 -10.70
CA GLY A 47 -1.98 -11.74 -11.24
C GLY A 47 -2.98 -10.97 -10.37
N GLU A 48 -2.55 -10.36 -9.26
CA GLU A 48 -3.44 -9.55 -8.43
C GLU A 48 -3.83 -8.25 -9.13
N GLU A 49 -5.09 -7.88 -9.00
CA GLU A 49 -5.62 -6.65 -9.57
C GLU A 49 -5.17 -5.45 -8.73
N THR A 50 -4.62 -4.43 -9.40
CA THR A 50 -4.40 -3.13 -8.77
C THR A 50 -5.75 -2.44 -8.59
N PHE A 51 -6.19 -2.30 -7.35
CA PHE A 51 -7.46 -1.65 -7.03
C PHE A 51 -7.30 -0.15 -6.81
N TYR A 52 -6.17 0.29 -6.25
CA TYR A 52 -5.87 1.71 -6.09
C TYR A 52 -4.37 1.96 -6.09
N LYS A 53 -4.00 3.21 -6.30
CA LYS A 53 -2.62 3.68 -6.24
C LYS A 53 -2.50 4.93 -5.39
N VAL A 54 -1.40 5.01 -4.66
CA VAL A 54 -1.07 6.16 -3.81
C VAL A 54 0.29 6.70 -4.22
N SER A 55 0.36 8.01 -4.46
CA SER A 55 1.61 8.76 -4.54
C SER A 55 2.13 9.04 -3.13
N LEU A 56 3.37 8.66 -2.84
CA LEU A 56 4.05 8.85 -1.57
C LEU A 56 5.24 9.80 -1.74
N PRO A 57 5.49 10.71 -0.78
CA PRO A 57 6.66 11.57 -0.84
C PRO A 57 7.93 10.74 -0.86
N LYS A 58 8.98 11.28 -1.46
CA LYS A 58 10.30 10.67 -1.37
C LYS A 58 10.77 10.72 0.08
N SER A 59 11.17 9.56 0.61
CA SER A 59 11.65 9.42 1.98
C SER A 59 12.80 8.42 2.01
N SER A 60 13.76 8.66 2.90
CA SER A 60 14.83 7.69 3.18
C SER A 60 14.33 6.48 3.98
N HIS A 61 13.13 6.59 4.58
CA HIS A 61 12.47 5.55 5.36
C HIS A 61 11.55 4.65 4.54
N PHE A 62 11.45 4.89 3.22
CA PHE A 62 10.71 4.00 2.34
C PHE A 62 11.53 2.75 2.01
N GLU A 63 11.43 1.74 2.88
CA GLU A 63 12.26 0.53 2.83
C GLU A 63 11.71 -0.58 1.91
N LEU A 64 10.44 -0.52 1.50
CA LEU A 64 9.83 -1.58 0.68
C LEU A 64 10.62 -1.90 -0.61
N PRO A 65 11.15 -0.94 -1.39
CA PRO A 65 11.95 -1.25 -2.57
C PRO A 65 13.26 -2.00 -2.25
N LYS A 66 13.81 -1.79 -1.06
CA LYS A 66 15.04 -2.45 -0.58
C LYS A 66 14.74 -3.86 -0.10
N ASP A 67 13.69 -4.02 0.70
CA ASP A 67 13.34 -5.31 1.33
C ASP A 67 12.63 -6.26 0.36
N TYR A 68 11.88 -5.70 -0.60
CA TYR A 68 11.15 -6.44 -1.62
C TYR A 68 11.45 -5.90 -3.03
N PRO A 69 12.68 -6.09 -3.54
CA PRO A 69 13.09 -5.53 -4.83
C PRO A 69 12.24 -5.99 -6.02
N TRP A 70 11.56 -7.14 -5.90
CA TRP A 70 10.66 -7.68 -6.92
C TRP A 70 9.39 -6.83 -7.11
N MET A 71 9.01 -5.97 -6.16
CA MET A 71 7.90 -5.02 -6.31
C MET A 71 8.29 -3.81 -7.14
N LEU A 72 9.59 -3.47 -7.21
CA LEU A 72 10.06 -2.30 -7.91
C LEU A 72 9.99 -2.53 -9.42
N ALA A 73 9.17 -1.73 -10.10
CA ALA A 73 9.18 -1.69 -11.55
C ALA A 73 10.55 -1.21 -12.03
N SER A 74 11.11 -1.88 -13.03
CA SER A 74 12.44 -1.58 -13.55
C SER A 74 12.54 -0.12 -13.98
N SER A 75 13.17 0.71 -13.14
CA SER A 75 13.41 2.11 -13.45
C SER A 75 14.85 2.29 -13.89
N ARG A 76 15.07 2.34 -15.21
CA ARG A 76 16.28 2.96 -15.76
C ARG A 76 16.01 4.45 -15.87
N GLY A 77 16.57 5.25 -14.97
CA GLY A 77 16.43 6.70 -15.05
C GLY A 77 16.83 7.44 -13.78
N ASN A 78 17.03 8.74 -13.97
CA ASN A 78 17.46 9.72 -12.98
C ASN A 78 16.64 9.70 -11.69
N GLU A 79 17.22 10.28 -10.64
CA GLU A 79 16.57 10.51 -9.35
C GLU A 79 15.17 11.13 -9.49
N LYS A 80 14.16 10.49 -8.89
CA LYS A 80 12.74 10.88 -8.97
C LYS A 80 12.28 11.61 -7.70
N SER A 81 11.14 12.29 -7.79
CA SER A 81 10.61 13.19 -6.75
C SER A 81 9.64 12.51 -5.78
N SER A 82 9.03 11.39 -6.18
CA SER A 82 8.10 10.61 -5.34
C SER A 82 8.04 9.14 -5.78
N TRP A 83 7.22 8.37 -5.07
CA TRP A 83 6.88 6.99 -5.41
C TRP A 83 5.39 6.86 -5.71
N GLU A 84 5.01 6.03 -6.66
CA GLU A 84 3.64 5.54 -6.82
C GLU A 84 3.60 4.07 -6.41
N VAL A 85 2.76 3.75 -5.43
CA VAL A 85 2.57 2.39 -4.93
C VAL A 85 1.19 1.91 -5.35
N SER A 86 1.15 0.74 -5.98
CA SER A 86 -0.08 0.04 -6.37
C SER A 86 -0.49 -0.93 -5.27
N PHE A 87 -1.78 -0.97 -4.97
CA PHE A 87 -2.35 -1.79 -3.91
C PHE A 87 -3.48 -2.67 -4.42
N ALA A 88 -3.58 -3.88 -3.87
CA ALA A 88 -4.79 -4.69 -3.97
C ALA A 88 -5.91 -4.04 -3.17
N ARG A 89 -7.16 -4.48 -3.39
CA ARG A 89 -8.32 -3.98 -2.61
C ARG A 89 -8.15 -4.15 -1.09
N SER A 90 -7.42 -5.17 -0.64
CA SER A 90 -7.12 -5.43 0.77
C SER A 90 -6.12 -4.46 1.41
N GLY A 91 -5.50 -3.60 0.60
CA GLY A 91 -4.39 -2.72 0.97
C GLY A 91 -3.01 -3.37 0.90
N LEU A 92 -2.90 -4.57 0.34
CA LEU A 92 -1.61 -5.22 0.11
C LEU A 92 -0.82 -4.48 -0.98
N PRO A 93 0.42 -4.02 -0.72
CA PRO A 93 1.28 -3.46 -1.76
C PRO A 93 1.62 -4.50 -2.84
N LEU A 94 1.51 -4.12 -4.11
CA LEU A 94 1.74 -4.99 -5.27
C LEU A 94 2.93 -4.56 -6.12
N LYS A 95 3.07 -3.26 -6.35
CA LYS A 95 4.05 -2.69 -7.29
C LYS A 95 4.47 -1.30 -6.85
N ILE A 96 5.73 -0.96 -7.06
CA ILE A 96 6.32 0.34 -6.74
C ILE A 96 6.94 0.92 -8.01
N GLU A 97 6.58 2.16 -8.33
CA GLU A 97 7.08 2.88 -9.50
C GLU A 97 7.60 4.25 -9.05
N PRO A 98 8.79 4.69 -9.47
CA PRO A 98 9.24 6.03 -9.15
C PRO A 98 8.53 7.05 -10.04
N SER A 99 8.25 8.24 -9.51
CA SER A 99 7.43 9.27 -10.17
C SER A 99 8.08 10.65 -10.12
N ASP A 100 7.95 11.40 -11.23
CA ASP A 100 8.38 12.81 -11.33
C ASP A 100 7.41 13.77 -10.64
N LYS A 101 6.21 13.30 -10.25
CA LYS A 101 5.25 14.11 -9.51
C LYS A 101 5.84 14.46 -8.14
N HIS A 102 5.86 15.73 -7.77
CA HIS A 102 6.21 16.11 -6.41
C HIS A 102 4.96 16.05 -5.52
N VAL A 103 5.02 15.30 -4.42
CA VAL A 103 3.98 15.25 -3.39
C VAL A 103 4.63 15.42 -2.01
N THR A 104 3.95 16.12 -1.10
CA THR A 104 4.42 16.35 0.27
C THR A 104 3.72 15.48 1.31
N GLN A 105 2.67 14.78 0.89
CA GLN A 105 1.87 13.87 1.71
C GLN A 105 1.29 12.76 0.81
N PRO A 106 0.80 11.65 1.38
CA PRO A 106 0.13 10.62 0.59
C PRO A 106 -1.10 11.16 -0.17
N GLU A 107 -1.16 10.86 -1.46
CA GLU A 107 -2.25 11.29 -2.35
C GLU A 107 -2.78 10.11 -3.18
N LEU A 108 -4.11 9.94 -3.23
CA LEU A 108 -4.72 8.97 -4.14
C LEU A 108 -4.47 9.40 -5.59
N SER A 109 -3.78 8.57 -6.38
CA SER A 109 -3.53 8.85 -7.80
C SER A 109 -4.45 8.08 -8.74
N TYR A 110 -4.96 6.93 -8.29
CA TYR A 110 -5.89 6.10 -9.05
C TYR A 110 -6.71 5.22 -8.12
N VAL A 111 -7.95 4.92 -8.54
CA VAL A 111 -8.79 3.87 -7.95
C VAL A 111 -9.63 3.25 -9.06
N GLU A 112 -9.81 1.94 -9.02
CA GLU A 112 -10.66 1.20 -9.94
C GLU A 112 -12.13 1.59 -9.73
N LYS A 113 -12.88 1.79 -10.82
CA LYS A 113 -14.23 2.34 -10.73
C LYS A 113 -15.17 1.38 -10.02
N SER A 114 -15.85 1.90 -9.01
CA SER A 114 -16.92 1.17 -8.29
C SER A 114 -18.17 2.03 -8.13
N ALA A 115 -19.32 1.36 -8.15
CA ALA A 115 -20.61 1.95 -7.77
C ALA A 115 -20.83 1.98 -6.25
N ILE A 116 -20.05 1.20 -5.50
CA ILE A 116 -20.09 1.10 -4.04
C ILE A 116 -19.11 2.13 -3.47
N ASP A 117 -19.44 2.69 -2.30
CA ASP A 117 -18.51 3.55 -1.58
C ASP A 117 -17.22 2.78 -1.25
N TYR A 118 -16.06 3.41 -1.50
CA TYR A 118 -14.79 2.72 -1.32
C TYR A 118 -14.49 2.37 0.14
N SER A 119 -15.13 3.03 1.11
CA SER A 119 -14.98 2.73 2.54
C SER A 119 -15.27 1.26 2.86
N TYR A 120 -16.32 0.72 2.23
CA TYR A 120 -16.71 -0.70 2.34
C TYR A 120 -15.79 -1.67 1.61
N LEU A 121 -14.92 -1.17 0.72
CA LEU A 121 -14.05 -1.97 -0.12
C LEU A 121 -12.61 -1.98 0.38
N THR A 122 -12.15 -0.90 1.02
CA THR A 122 -10.73 -0.69 1.35
C THR A 122 -10.47 -0.49 2.84
N ARG A 123 -11.27 -1.11 3.72
CA ARG A 123 -11.10 -0.99 5.19
C ARG A 123 -11.02 0.47 5.64
N ASP A 124 -11.86 1.32 5.06
CA ASP A 124 -11.89 2.76 5.35
C ASP A 124 -10.64 3.55 4.94
N GLU A 125 -9.72 3.01 4.14
CA GLU A 125 -8.56 3.78 3.64
C GLU A 125 -8.96 4.82 2.58
N ILE A 126 -10.00 4.53 1.80
CA ILE A 126 -10.53 5.39 0.73
C ILE A 126 -12.03 5.56 0.95
N SER A 127 -12.53 6.77 0.78
CA SER A 127 -13.96 7.08 0.83
C SER A 127 -14.45 7.75 -0.45
N GLY A 128 -15.77 7.83 -0.60
CA GLY A 128 -16.41 8.46 -1.74
C GLY A 128 -16.66 7.46 -2.88
N ARG A 129 -17.02 7.99 -4.05
CA ARG A 129 -17.42 7.18 -5.22
C ARG A 129 -16.88 7.78 -6.50
N SER A 130 -16.33 6.94 -7.38
CA SER A 130 -15.86 7.35 -8.70
C SER A 130 -14.99 8.63 -8.64
N SER A 131 -15.45 9.76 -9.17
CA SER A 131 -14.68 11.01 -9.21
C SER A 131 -14.52 11.72 -7.86
N SER A 132 -15.29 11.35 -6.83
CA SER A 132 -15.12 11.91 -5.47
C SER A 132 -14.23 11.05 -4.57
N ALA A 133 -13.56 10.04 -5.12
CA ALA A 133 -12.67 9.17 -4.35
C ALA A 133 -11.51 9.96 -3.74
N HIS A 134 -11.22 9.71 -2.46
CA HIS A 134 -10.09 10.31 -1.76
C HIS A 134 -9.63 9.41 -0.62
N LEU A 135 -8.35 9.55 -0.23
CA LEU A 135 -7.87 8.95 1.01
C LEU A 135 -8.60 9.58 2.20
N THR A 136 -9.07 8.74 3.12
CA THR A 136 -9.55 9.20 4.42
C THR A 136 -8.37 9.70 5.27
N GLU A 137 -8.65 10.35 6.40
CA GLU A 137 -7.58 10.70 7.35
C GLU A 137 -6.87 9.46 7.88
N TYR A 138 -7.61 8.38 8.15
CA TYR A 138 -7.02 7.09 8.53
C TYR A 138 -6.13 6.52 7.41
N GLY A 139 -6.61 6.52 6.16
CA GLY A 139 -5.84 6.08 5.00
C GLY A 139 -4.56 6.88 4.82
N LYS A 140 -4.61 8.21 4.92
CA LYS A 140 -3.40 9.05 4.88
C LYS A 140 -2.41 8.67 5.98
N GLN A 141 -2.88 8.51 7.22
CA GLN A 141 -2.03 8.10 8.34
C GLN A 141 -1.37 6.74 8.06
N LEU A 142 -2.15 5.75 7.63
CA LEU A 142 -1.66 4.40 7.34
C LEU A 142 -0.61 4.43 6.22
N MET A 143 -0.85 5.20 5.15
CA MET A 143 0.12 5.37 4.06
C MET A 143 1.42 6.04 4.53
N ARG A 144 1.34 6.96 5.50
CA ARG A 144 2.55 7.56 6.11
C ARG A 144 3.41 6.55 6.85
N LEU A 145 2.90 5.38 7.24
CA LEU A 145 3.73 4.33 7.84
C LEU A 145 4.90 3.96 6.92
N LEU A 146 4.68 4.01 5.61
CA LEU A 146 5.68 3.65 4.59
C LEU A 146 6.82 4.68 4.49
N THR A 147 6.63 5.91 4.98
CA THR A 147 7.60 7.01 4.82
C THR A 147 7.94 7.71 6.13
N TYR A 148 7.44 7.22 7.27
CA TYR A 148 7.60 7.86 8.59
C TYR A 148 9.07 7.82 9.05
N PRO A 149 9.59 8.84 9.77
CA PRO A 149 8.94 10.03 10.33
C PRO A 149 8.81 11.25 9.41
N ASP A 150 9.20 11.15 8.15
CA ASP A 150 9.11 12.26 7.19
C ASP A 150 7.64 12.72 6.95
#